data_AF-A0A960ZVQ9-F1
#
_entry.id   AF-A0A960ZVQ9-F1
#
_cell.length_a   1.000
_cell.length_b   1.000
_cell.length_c   1.000
_cell.angle_alpha   90.00
_cell.angle_beta   90.00
_cell.angle_gamma   90.00
#
_symmetry.space_group_name_H-M   'P 1'
#
loop_
_entity.id
_entity.type
_entity.pdbx_description
1 polymer ?
#
loop_
_entity_poly.entity_id
_entity_poly.type
_entity_poly.pdbx_seq_one_letter_code
_entity_poly.pdbx_strand_id
1 'polypeptide(L)'
;LAAELPYFQQLQDSLNRFVRAHPHPESVGQPNIRLTIDRPLHSNVNRIFLNAVRTFNATRSPFADIQQQPASVCIMNALNGDVLAMPSYPAPADVQTLRERAQTGSLRGVTDAKLRRLSQNQNLMLGPIGSTTKPLFASAVWDTRPDLMGLIVDEPAGGRRDLLGYHLTAAFGTKGPRTLDSTGFLLRSSNDYTLHLGLLILAKDVRIGAGGKPVFPEGKADLSAYFRGDAIPGGLNRPDVPAFPKMSECYDVGLVQKLTDGPAGQWDIGILAPMLRQIGVEETAMAAPALDEKRDSETAQIRDVVFNQFSGVLPERANLQLDTISSVRGRYTSMLLGSGTNYWSNLKLAEAYCRLGTGRMVRARLTADPEHEVKFEDIPKLPLQDKTLAAVHKGMSQCAEGAPNSTTGAEFGSAIRKARTHFAAKGLKFFAICKTGTATRISEKKENGQVVEPLRECAAFCLYLEVQDQSGNPVAALSSATYLQDRGS
;
A
#
# COMPACT_ATOMS: atom_id res chain seq x y z
N LEU A 1 -27.49 -1.35 14.60
CA LEU A 1 -26.94 -2.23 13.54
C LEU A 1 -25.94 -1.53 12.61
N ALA A 2 -26.20 -0.36 12.00
CA ALA A 2 -25.12 0.42 11.34
C ALA A 2 -24.11 1.03 12.34
N ALA A 3 -24.59 1.33 13.55
CA ALA A 3 -23.82 1.89 14.67
C ALA A 3 -22.72 0.97 15.24
N GLU A 4 -22.60 -0.28 14.77
CA GLU A 4 -21.57 -1.23 15.25
C GLU A 4 -20.22 -1.07 14.53
N LEU A 5 -20.19 -0.34 13.41
CA LEU A 5 -18.95 0.02 12.74
C LEU A 5 -18.45 1.34 13.34
N PRO A 6 -17.29 1.37 14.03
CA PRO A 6 -16.75 2.60 14.63
C PRO A 6 -16.60 3.73 13.61
N TYR A 7 -16.35 3.36 12.35
CA TYR A 7 -16.26 4.27 11.23
C TYR A 7 -17.57 5.00 10.91
N PHE A 8 -18.74 4.35 11.03
CA PHE A 8 -20.03 4.97 10.71
C PHE A 8 -20.33 6.15 11.64
N GLN A 9 -20.08 5.99 12.95
CA GLN A 9 -20.25 7.09 13.90
C GLN A 9 -19.28 8.23 13.61
N GLN A 10 -18.01 7.93 13.32
CA GLN A 10 -17.02 8.94 12.95
C GLN A 10 -17.42 9.71 11.68
N LEU A 11 -18.03 9.02 10.71
CA LEU A 11 -18.54 9.63 9.49
C LEU A 11 -19.74 10.55 9.78
N GLN A 12 -20.69 10.09 10.60
CA GLN A 12 -21.83 10.90 11.05
C GLN A 12 -21.36 12.16 11.80
N ASP A 13 -20.39 12.03 12.69
CA ASP A 13 -19.82 13.15 13.42
C ASP A 13 -19.12 14.15 12.49
N SER A 14 -18.43 13.63 11.46
CA SER A 14 -17.77 14.44 10.43
C SER A 14 -18.78 15.20 9.58
N LEU A 15 -19.86 14.55 9.17
CA LEU A 15 -20.97 15.20 8.49
C LEU A 15 -21.61 16.30 9.34
N ASN A 16 -21.87 16.04 10.62
CA ASN A 16 -22.45 17.03 11.53
C ASN A 16 -21.53 18.24 11.70
N ARG A 17 -20.20 18.03 11.74
CA ARG A 17 -19.24 19.14 11.77
C ARG A 17 -19.19 19.88 10.43
N PHE A 18 -19.27 19.17 9.31
CA PHE A 18 -19.34 19.76 7.96
C PHE A 18 -20.55 20.68 7.83
N VAL A 19 -21.76 20.21 8.14
CA VAL A 19 -22.99 21.02 8.07
C VAL A 19 -22.84 22.31 8.89
N ARG A 20 -22.31 22.23 10.12
CA ARG A 20 -22.09 23.40 10.97
C ARG A 20 -21.05 24.38 10.45
N ALA A 21 -20.04 23.88 9.72
CA ALA A 21 -18.95 24.68 9.19
C ALA A 21 -19.18 25.14 7.74
N HIS A 22 -20.24 24.66 7.08
CA HIS A 22 -20.57 25.02 5.71
C HIS A 22 -20.95 26.51 5.64
N PRO A 23 -20.55 27.26 4.59
CA PRO A 23 -20.93 28.67 4.43
C PRO A 23 -22.45 28.87 4.39
N HIS A 24 -23.16 27.89 3.85
CA HIS A 24 -24.62 27.84 3.71
C HIS A 24 -25.16 26.53 4.31
N PRO A 25 -25.27 26.39 5.65
CA PRO A 25 -25.72 25.13 6.28
C PRO A 25 -27.09 24.66 5.79
N GLU A 26 -27.97 25.60 5.45
CA GLU A 26 -29.32 25.39 4.91
C GLU A 26 -29.33 24.79 3.49
N SER A 27 -28.24 24.95 2.74
CA SER A 27 -28.12 24.38 1.39
C SER A 27 -27.58 22.95 1.39
N VAL A 28 -27.13 22.46 2.55
CA VAL A 28 -26.53 21.12 2.67
C VAL A 28 -27.64 20.08 2.66
N GLY A 29 -27.62 19.21 1.64
CA GLY A 29 -28.54 18.07 1.54
C GLY A 29 -28.42 17.10 2.72
N GLN A 30 -29.43 16.25 2.92
CA GLN A 30 -29.36 15.16 3.88
C GLN A 30 -28.93 13.88 3.14
N PRO A 31 -27.70 13.37 3.36
CA PRO A 31 -27.24 12.21 2.63
C PRO A 31 -27.91 10.95 3.18
N ASN A 32 -28.30 10.05 2.28
CA ASN A 32 -28.63 8.69 2.66
C ASN A 32 -27.33 7.88 2.76
N ILE A 33 -26.68 7.91 3.93
CA ILE A 33 -25.40 7.24 4.15
C ILE A 33 -25.59 5.71 4.09
N ARG A 34 -25.35 5.14 2.91
CA ARG A 34 -25.24 3.70 2.70
C ARG A 34 -23.77 3.35 2.49
N LEU A 35 -23.20 2.59 3.42
CA LEU A 35 -21.85 2.07 3.25
C LEU A 35 -21.86 0.86 2.30
N THR A 36 -20.76 0.65 1.59
CA THR A 36 -20.50 -0.54 0.75
C THR A 36 -20.12 -1.78 1.56
N ILE A 37 -19.97 -1.64 2.89
CA ILE A 37 -19.55 -2.71 3.79
C ILE A 37 -20.57 -3.86 3.78
N ASP A 38 -20.09 -5.05 3.42
CA ASP A 38 -20.82 -6.30 3.59
C ASP A 38 -20.75 -6.69 5.07
N ARG A 39 -21.88 -6.56 5.78
CA ARG A 39 -21.94 -6.78 7.24
C ARG A 39 -21.57 -8.21 7.64
N PRO A 40 -22.18 -9.28 7.08
CA PRO A 40 -21.78 -10.65 7.40
C PRO A 40 -20.28 -10.91 7.21
N LEU A 41 -19.72 -10.47 6.07
CA LEU A 41 -18.30 -10.62 5.79
C LEU A 41 -17.46 -9.85 6.79
N HIS A 42 -17.77 -8.57 7.01
CA HIS A 42 -17.04 -7.71 7.95
C HIS A 42 -17.02 -8.31 9.35
N SER A 43 -18.17 -8.71 9.88
CA SER A 43 -18.28 -9.29 11.22
C SER A 43 -17.48 -10.58 11.35
N ASN A 44 -17.52 -11.45 10.34
CA ASN A 44 -16.75 -12.69 10.36
C ASN A 44 -15.24 -12.43 10.30
N VAL A 45 -14.78 -11.56 9.40
CA VAL A 45 -13.36 -11.20 9.25
C VAL A 45 -12.87 -10.50 10.51
N ASN A 46 -13.64 -9.55 11.06
CA ASN A 46 -13.30 -8.84 12.29
C ASN A 46 -13.12 -9.80 13.48
N ARG A 47 -14.03 -10.76 13.65
CA ARG A 47 -13.93 -11.77 14.70
C ARG A 47 -12.66 -12.62 14.57
N ILE A 48 -12.39 -13.15 13.37
CA ILE A 48 -11.20 -13.97 13.10
C ILE A 48 -9.92 -13.16 13.32
N PHE A 49 -9.89 -11.95 12.78
CA PHE A 49 -8.75 -11.02 12.87
C PHE A 49 -8.44 -10.61 14.32
N LEU A 50 -9.44 -10.12 15.06
CA LEU A 50 -9.24 -9.71 16.46
C LEU A 50 -8.83 -10.87 17.34
N ASN A 51 -9.40 -12.07 17.12
CA ASN A 51 -8.96 -13.27 17.82
C ASN A 51 -7.49 -13.56 17.54
N ALA A 52 -7.08 -13.59 16.26
CA ALA A 52 -5.69 -13.85 15.88
C ALA A 52 -4.72 -12.82 16.48
N VAL A 53 -5.03 -11.52 16.40
CA VAL A 53 -4.19 -10.45 16.95
C VAL A 53 -4.10 -10.54 18.47
N ARG A 54 -5.22 -10.75 19.17
CA ARG A 54 -5.22 -10.86 20.64
C ARG A 54 -4.49 -12.11 21.12
N THR A 55 -4.69 -13.25 20.45
CA THR A 55 -3.94 -14.49 20.73
C THR A 55 -2.44 -14.27 20.51
N PHE A 56 -2.02 -13.66 19.40
CA PHE A 56 -0.62 -13.31 19.18
C PHE A 56 -0.07 -12.42 20.31
N ASN A 57 -0.78 -11.37 20.68
CA ASN A 57 -0.38 -10.45 21.75
C ASN A 57 -0.22 -11.17 23.09
N ALA A 58 -1.07 -12.15 23.39
CA ALA A 58 -1.05 -12.88 24.66
C ALA A 58 -0.01 -14.02 24.71
N THR A 59 0.34 -14.62 23.56
CA THR A 59 1.07 -15.90 23.54
C THR A 59 2.41 -15.86 22.80
N ARG A 60 2.61 -14.89 21.90
CA ARG A 60 3.76 -14.88 21.00
C ARG A 60 4.54 -13.57 21.03
N SER A 61 3.91 -12.47 21.43
CA SER A 61 4.57 -11.17 21.45
C SER A 61 5.68 -11.12 22.51
N PRO A 62 6.92 -10.79 22.13
CA PRO A 62 7.97 -10.49 23.10
C PRO A 62 7.84 -9.08 23.69
N PHE A 63 6.92 -8.25 23.18
CA PHE A 63 6.78 -6.85 23.57
C PHE A 63 5.59 -6.63 24.51
N ALA A 64 5.85 -5.97 25.64
CA ALA A 64 4.83 -5.61 26.63
C ALA A 64 3.82 -4.57 26.10
N ASP A 65 4.22 -3.72 25.15
CA ASP A 65 3.40 -2.64 24.58
C ASP A 65 2.66 -3.03 23.30
N ILE A 66 2.68 -4.31 22.90
CA ILE A 66 2.13 -4.78 21.61
C ILE A 66 0.66 -4.43 21.41
N GLN A 67 -0.11 -4.33 22.50
CA GLN A 67 -1.51 -3.94 22.48
C GLN A 67 -1.73 -2.49 22.01
N GLN A 68 -0.68 -1.67 22.04
CA GLN A 68 -0.68 -0.30 21.53
C GLN A 68 -0.25 -0.21 20.06
N GLN A 69 0.08 -1.34 19.43
CA GLN A 69 0.58 -1.38 18.05
C GLN A 69 -0.56 -1.75 17.10
N PRO A 70 -0.81 -0.93 16.07
CA PRO A 70 -1.95 -1.10 15.18
C PRO A 70 -1.86 -2.37 14.33
N ALA A 71 -3.02 -2.87 13.93
CA ALA A 71 -3.16 -3.87 12.90
C ALA A 71 -4.46 -3.64 12.14
N SER A 72 -4.54 -4.04 10.88
CA SER A 72 -5.73 -3.81 10.07
C SER A 72 -5.84 -4.79 8.90
N VAL A 73 -7.06 -5.00 8.42
CA VAL A 73 -7.35 -5.72 7.18
C VAL A 73 -8.37 -4.90 6.39
N CYS A 74 -8.13 -4.72 5.10
CA CYS A 74 -9.06 -4.13 4.15
C CYS A 74 -9.40 -5.19 3.11
N ILE A 75 -10.68 -5.33 2.78
CA ILE A 75 -11.17 -6.19 1.69
C ILE A 75 -12.02 -5.35 0.76
N MET A 76 -11.73 -5.42 -0.53
CA MET A 76 -12.41 -4.70 -1.59
C MET A 76 -12.95 -5.66 -2.64
N ASN A 77 -14.11 -5.35 -3.20
CA ASN A 77 -14.57 -5.90 -4.47
C ASN A 77 -13.76 -5.26 -5.60
N ALA A 78 -12.97 -6.07 -6.29
CA ALA A 78 -12.10 -5.55 -7.33
C ALA A 78 -12.84 -5.25 -8.64
N LEU A 79 -14.10 -5.67 -8.78
CA LEU A 79 -14.88 -5.42 -10.00
C LEU A 79 -15.53 -4.03 -10.03
N ASN A 80 -15.73 -3.41 -8.87
CA ASN A 80 -16.40 -2.11 -8.79
C ASN A 80 -15.77 -1.14 -7.77
N GLY A 81 -14.77 -1.60 -7.00
CA GLY A 81 -14.07 -0.78 -6.02
C GLY A 81 -14.74 -0.69 -4.66
N ASP A 82 -15.87 -1.36 -4.44
CA ASP A 82 -16.58 -1.32 -3.17
C ASP A 82 -15.73 -1.90 -2.03
N VAL A 83 -15.62 -1.15 -0.94
CA VAL A 83 -14.96 -1.61 0.28
C VAL A 83 -15.94 -2.49 1.05
N LEU A 84 -15.63 -3.78 1.16
CA LEU A 84 -16.52 -4.77 1.76
C LEU A 84 -16.25 -4.97 3.25
N ALA A 85 -15.00 -4.85 3.70
CA ALA A 85 -14.64 -4.98 5.11
C ALA A 85 -13.39 -4.17 5.46
N MET A 86 -13.38 -3.53 6.63
CA MET A 86 -12.22 -2.80 7.18
C MET A 86 -12.02 -3.05 8.69
N PRO A 87 -11.84 -4.29 9.16
CA PRO A 87 -11.51 -4.51 10.56
C PRO A 87 -10.18 -3.86 10.93
N SER A 88 -10.11 -3.39 12.17
CA SER A 88 -9.02 -2.57 12.68
C SER A 88 -8.75 -2.93 14.15
N TYR A 89 -7.48 -2.93 14.51
CA TYR A 89 -7.00 -3.13 15.86
C TYR A 89 -6.09 -1.95 16.25
N PRO A 90 -6.19 -1.41 17.48
CA PRO A 90 -7.10 -1.83 18.54
C PRO A 90 -8.58 -1.58 18.21
N ALA A 91 -9.47 -2.48 18.66
CA ALA A 91 -10.91 -2.23 18.54
C ALA A 91 -11.34 -1.18 19.59
N PRO A 92 -12.51 -0.53 19.47
CA PRO A 92 -12.93 0.51 20.41
C PRO A 92 -12.88 0.09 21.88
N ALA A 93 -13.32 -1.14 22.18
CA ALA A 93 -13.24 -1.69 23.54
C ALA A 93 -11.79 -1.83 24.02
N ASP A 94 -10.87 -2.25 23.15
CA ASP A 94 -9.44 -2.33 23.49
C ASP A 94 -8.86 -0.93 23.76
N VAL A 95 -9.23 0.07 22.96
CA VAL A 95 -8.79 1.46 23.17
C VAL A 95 -9.30 2.00 24.51
N GLN A 96 -10.53 1.69 24.87
CA GLN A 96 -11.10 2.08 26.16
C GLN A 96 -10.34 1.41 27.33
N THR A 97 -10.02 0.12 27.22
CA THR A 97 -9.15 -0.55 28.20
C THR A 97 -7.76 0.08 28.28
N LEU A 98 -7.16 0.47 27.15
CA LEU A 98 -5.87 1.18 27.15
C LEU A 98 -5.97 2.55 27.85
N ARG A 99 -7.08 3.27 27.65
CA ARG A 99 -7.35 4.56 28.31
C ARG A 99 -7.47 4.41 29.82
N GLU A 100 -8.24 3.45 30.30
CA GLU A 100 -8.40 3.16 31.73
C GLU A 100 -7.07 2.78 32.40
N ARG A 101 -6.26 1.98 31.70
CA ARG A 101 -4.92 1.61 32.18
C ARG A 101 -3.95 2.79 32.20
N ALA A 102 -4.04 3.70 31.22
CA ALA A 102 -3.25 4.92 31.21
C ALA A 102 -3.65 5.85 32.38
N GLN A 103 -4.96 6.01 32.65
CA GLN A 103 -5.48 6.82 33.76
C GLN A 103 -5.09 6.27 35.13
N THR A 104 -5.04 4.94 35.29
CA THR A 104 -4.60 4.29 36.54
C THR A 104 -3.08 4.22 36.69
N GLY A 105 -2.31 4.68 35.70
CA GLY A 105 -0.84 4.60 35.70
C GLY A 105 -0.27 3.20 35.44
N SER A 106 -1.13 2.20 35.20
CA SER A 106 -0.74 0.82 34.88
C SER A 106 -0.22 0.64 33.45
N LEU A 107 -0.38 1.65 32.59
CA LEU A 107 0.20 1.71 31.26
C LEU A 107 0.97 3.01 31.07
N ARG A 108 2.30 2.95 31.19
CA ARG A 108 3.18 4.11 31.00
C ARG A 108 3.36 4.44 29.52
N GLY A 109 3.55 5.73 29.22
CA GLY A 109 3.94 6.21 27.89
C GLY A 109 2.81 6.30 26.86
N VAL A 110 1.55 6.13 27.27
CA VAL A 110 0.39 6.33 26.40
C VAL A 110 -0.16 7.74 26.59
N THR A 111 0.00 8.58 25.56
CA THR A 111 -0.53 9.94 25.53
C THR A 111 -1.96 9.97 24.97
N ASP A 112 -2.72 11.02 25.27
CA ASP A 112 -4.04 11.23 24.66
C ASP A 112 -3.97 11.33 23.14
N ALA A 113 -2.89 11.92 22.61
CA ALA A 113 -2.66 11.96 21.17
C ALA A 113 -2.53 10.55 20.56
N LYS A 114 -1.80 9.65 21.25
CA LYS A 114 -1.70 8.24 20.84
C LYS A 114 -3.05 7.52 20.93
N LEU A 115 -3.82 7.73 22.00
CA LEU A 115 -5.16 7.15 22.14
C LEU A 115 -6.13 7.64 21.08
N ARG A 116 -6.08 8.93 20.72
CA ARG A 116 -6.85 9.50 19.60
C ARG A 116 -6.48 8.83 18.27
N ARG A 117 -5.18 8.68 17.98
CA ARG A 117 -4.71 7.94 16.79
C ARG A 117 -5.19 6.49 16.78
N LEU A 118 -5.10 5.79 17.91
CA LEU A 118 -5.54 4.38 18.01
C LEU A 118 -7.06 4.22 17.93
N SER A 119 -7.82 5.27 18.19
CA SER A 119 -9.29 5.30 18.03
C SER A 119 -9.71 5.43 16.55
N GLN A 120 -8.81 5.84 15.65
CA GLN A 120 -9.09 5.91 14.21
C GLN A 120 -9.07 4.50 13.59
N ASN A 121 -9.71 4.35 12.43
CA ASN A 121 -9.60 3.11 11.67
C ASN A 121 -8.19 3.00 11.05
N GLN A 122 -7.42 2.00 11.49
CA GLN A 122 -6.02 1.83 11.07
C GLN A 122 -5.88 1.38 9.61
N ASN A 123 -6.98 1.15 8.88
CA ASN A 123 -6.93 0.97 7.43
C ASN A 123 -6.70 2.27 6.65
N LEU A 124 -6.92 3.42 7.29
CA LEU A 124 -6.84 4.76 6.69
C LEU A 124 -5.50 5.45 6.97
N MET A 125 -4.75 4.95 7.95
CA MET A 125 -3.50 5.54 8.40
C MET A 125 -2.31 5.04 7.60
N LEU A 126 -1.31 5.90 7.38
CA LEU A 126 -0.07 5.50 6.74
C LEU A 126 0.75 4.53 7.60
N GLY A 127 1.25 3.46 6.95
CA GLY A 127 2.22 2.52 7.50
C GLY A 127 3.24 2.07 6.45
N PRO A 128 4.43 1.60 6.86
CA PRO A 128 5.41 1.04 5.94
C PRO A 128 4.89 -0.28 5.37
N ILE A 129 5.06 -0.49 4.07
CA ILE A 129 4.46 -1.63 3.36
C ILE A 129 5.47 -2.72 2.99
N GLY A 130 6.75 -2.45 3.21
CA GLY A 130 7.85 -3.36 2.90
C GLY A 130 7.79 -3.85 1.44
N SER A 131 8.15 -5.11 1.26
CA SER A 131 8.23 -5.73 -0.07
C SER A 131 6.91 -5.87 -0.85
N THR A 132 5.75 -5.48 -0.29
CA THR A 132 4.50 -5.38 -1.06
C THR A 132 4.56 -4.25 -2.10
N THR A 133 5.51 -3.31 -2.00
CA THR A 133 5.75 -2.29 -3.02
C THR A 133 6.37 -2.84 -4.31
N LYS A 134 7.11 -3.95 -4.22
CA LYS A 134 7.95 -4.45 -5.33
C LYS A 134 7.18 -4.73 -6.62
N PRO A 135 5.99 -5.36 -6.62
CA PRO A 135 5.22 -5.52 -7.84
C PRO A 135 4.75 -4.21 -8.45
N LEU A 136 4.39 -3.21 -7.62
CA LEU A 136 3.94 -1.89 -8.07
C LEU A 136 5.09 -1.08 -8.67
N PHE A 137 6.27 -1.19 -8.08
CA PHE A 137 7.48 -0.57 -8.62
C PHE A 137 7.93 -1.28 -9.90
N ALA A 138 7.97 -2.62 -9.90
CA ALA A 138 8.39 -3.42 -11.03
C ALA A 138 7.51 -3.22 -12.26
N SER A 139 6.18 -3.13 -12.09
CA SER A 139 5.27 -2.86 -13.19
C SER A 139 5.58 -1.51 -13.85
N ALA A 140 5.76 -0.45 -13.07
CA ALA A 140 6.08 0.87 -13.60
C ALA A 140 7.45 0.92 -14.29
N VAL A 141 8.46 0.24 -13.73
CA VAL A 141 9.78 0.13 -14.35
C VAL A 141 9.72 -0.66 -15.65
N TRP A 142 9.12 -1.86 -15.66
CA TRP A 142 9.08 -2.71 -16.85
C TRP A 142 8.18 -2.14 -17.95
N ASP A 143 7.20 -1.30 -17.62
CA ASP A 143 6.41 -0.60 -18.63
C ASP A 143 7.22 0.48 -19.36
N THR A 144 8.00 1.25 -18.60
CA THR A 144 8.81 2.37 -19.13
C THR A 144 10.17 1.94 -19.66
N ARG A 145 10.69 0.81 -19.17
CA ARG A 145 11.94 0.16 -19.58
C ARG A 145 11.73 -1.36 -19.77
N PRO A 146 11.05 -1.79 -20.84
CA PRO A 146 10.73 -3.20 -21.05
C PRO A 146 11.95 -4.12 -21.18
N ASP A 147 13.12 -3.58 -21.56
CA ASP A 147 14.38 -4.31 -21.60
C ASP A 147 14.78 -4.83 -20.20
N LEU A 148 14.49 -4.08 -19.14
CA LEU A 148 14.79 -4.46 -17.75
C LEU A 148 13.96 -5.67 -17.25
N MET A 149 12.92 -6.09 -17.98
CA MET A 149 12.20 -7.33 -17.68
C MET A 149 13.06 -8.58 -17.90
N GLY A 150 14.08 -8.48 -18.76
CA GLY A 150 15.07 -9.52 -19.02
C GLY A 150 16.23 -9.55 -18.03
N LEU A 151 16.24 -8.68 -17.01
CA LEU A 151 17.33 -8.58 -16.03
C LEU A 151 17.47 -9.87 -15.22
N ILE A 152 18.71 -10.35 -15.07
CA ILE A 152 19.11 -11.48 -14.26
C ILE A 152 20.15 -11.05 -13.22
N VAL A 153 19.85 -11.22 -11.94
CA VAL A 153 20.70 -10.84 -10.80
C VAL A 153 21.20 -12.09 -10.08
N ASP A 154 22.52 -12.15 -9.85
CA ASP A 154 23.13 -13.19 -9.00
C ASP A 154 23.31 -12.63 -7.60
N GLU A 155 22.46 -13.02 -6.67
CA GLU A 155 22.60 -12.63 -5.27
C GLU A 155 23.80 -13.37 -4.65
N PRO A 156 24.70 -12.68 -3.93
CA PRO A 156 25.78 -13.33 -3.19
C PRO A 156 25.31 -13.94 -1.87
N ALA A 157 26.13 -14.80 -1.28
CA ALA A 157 26.01 -15.19 0.13
C ALA A 157 26.44 -14.04 1.05
N GLY A 158 25.79 -13.87 2.21
CA GLY A 158 26.26 -12.96 3.27
C GLY A 158 26.03 -11.45 3.03
N GLY A 159 25.28 -11.08 1.99
CA GLY A 159 24.97 -9.69 1.67
C GLY A 159 25.78 -9.12 0.51
N ARG A 160 25.38 -7.94 0.02
CA ARG A 160 26.04 -7.25 -1.09
C ARG A 160 26.57 -5.89 -0.67
N ARG A 161 27.84 -5.64 -0.94
CA ARG A 161 28.49 -4.31 -0.81
C ARG A 161 28.63 -3.61 -2.16
N ASP A 162 28.93 -4.35 -3.22
CA ASP A 162 29.11 -3.76 -4.54
C ASP A 162 27.89 -3.99 -5.42
N LEU A 163 27.27 -2.89 -5.86
CA LEU A 163 26.04 -2.88 -6.63
C LEU A 163 26.25 -2.05 -7.91
N LEU A 164 26.25 -2.70 -9.08
CA LEU A 164 26.46 -2.07 -10.39
C LEU A 164 27.75 -1.22 -10.50
N GLY A 165 28.81 -1.62 -9.80
CA GLY A 165 30.08 -0.87 -9.73
C GLY A 165 30.12 0.21 -8.65
N TYR A 166 29.06 0.38 -7.86
CA TYR A 166 29.03 1.26 -6.70
C TYR A 166 29.30 0.49 -5.41
N HIS A 167 30.29 0.94 -4.65
CA HIS A 167 30.60 0.41 -3.34
C HIS A 167 29.70 1.03 -2.26
N LEU A 168 28.92 0.21 -1.59
CA LEU A 168 28.11 0.59 -0.44
C LEU A 168 28.93 0.52 0.84
N THR A 169 28.86 1.56 1.66
CA THR A 169 29.59 1.63 2.95
C THR A 169 29.26 0.49 3.92
N ALA A 170 28.07 -0.13 3.80
CA ALA A 170 27.75 -1.37 4.48
C ALA A 170 26.96 -2.29 3.56
N ALA A 171 27.12 -3.60 3.75
CA ALA A 171 26.34 -4.59 3.04
C ALA A 171 24.86 -4.52 3.44
N PHE A 172 23.95 -4.70 2.49
CA PHE A 172 22.58 -5.09 2.82
C PHE A 172 22.44 -6.61 2.76
N GLY A 173 21.54 -7.15 3.59
CA GLY A 173 21.30 -8.59 3.66
C GLY A 173 20.70 -9.13 2.37
N THR A 174 21.31 -10.20 1.85
CA THR A 174 20.76 -11.04 0.78
C THR A 174 20.27 -12.36 1.38
N LYS A 175 19.39 -13.08 0.68
CA LYS A 175 18.87 -14.37 1.17
C LYS A 175 19.74 -15.56 0.73
N GLY A 176 20.99 -15.32 0.35
CA GLY A 176 21.95 -16.36 -0.05
C GLY A 176 22.17 -16.46 -1.55
N PRO A 177 23.10 -17.35 -1.96
CA PRO A 177 23.54 -17.43 -3.34
C PRO A 177 22.42 -17.96 -4.24
N ARG A 178 21.95 -17.14 -5.18
CA ARG A 178 20.92 -17.53 -6.15
C ARG A 178 20.88 -16.60 -7.36
N THR A 179 20.58 -17.15 -8.52
CA THR A 179 20.33 -16.39 -9.74
C THR A 179 18.82 -16.18 -9.91
N LEU A 180 18.42 -14.93 -10.09
CA LEU A 180 17.01 -14.53 -10.18
C LEU A 180 16.75 -13.75 -11.47
N ASP A 181 15.73 -14.17 -12.19
CA ASP A 181 15.08 -13.39 -13.23
C ASP A 181 13.91 -12.55 -12.64
N SER A 182 13.15 -11.88 -13.50
CA SER A 182 11.98 -11.09 -13.12
C SER A 182 10.89 -11.89 -12.39
N THR A 183 10.72 -13.17 -12.74
CA THR A 183 9.74 -14.05 -12.08
C THR A 183 10.24 -14.44 -10.68
N GLY A 184 11.48 -14.92 -10.59
CA GLY A 184 12.14 -15.31 -9.34
C GLY A 184 12.27 -14.14 -8.36
N PHE A 185 12.47 -12.92 -8.85
CA PHE A 185 12.46 -11.68 -8.09
C PHE A 185 11.18 -11.53 -7.26
N LEU A 186 10.01 -11.57 -7.93
CA LEU A 186 8.72 -11.37 -7.27
C LEU A 186 8.34 -12.56 -6.38
N LEU A 187 8.60 -13.79 -6.86
CA LEU A 187 8.38 -15.03 -6.10
C LEU A 187 9.15 -15.03 -4.76
N ARG A 188 10.41 -14.61 -4.78
CA ARG A 188 11.31 -14.71 -3.61
C ARG A 188 11.49 -13.40 -2.86
N SER A 189 10.80 -12.34 -3.29
CA SER A 189 10.88 -11.03 -2.67
C SER A 189 12.31 -10.50 -2.57
N SER A 190 13.08 -10.53 -3.65
CA SER A 190 14.49 -10.14 -3.61
C SER A 190 14.68 -8.64 -3.37
N ASN A 191 15.35 -8.27 -2.27
CA ASN A 191 15.80 -6.89 -2.04
C ASN A 191 16.91 -6.52 -3.03
N ASP A 192 17.86 -7.43 -3.28
CA ASP A 192 18.98 -7.20 -4.18
C ASP A 192 18.53 -6.84 -5.60
N TYR A 193 17.59 -7.63 -6.14
CA TYR A 193 16.99 -7.36 -7.44
C TYR A 193 16.24 -6.03 -7.46
N THR A 194 15.52 -5.69 -6.39
CA THR A 194 14.83 -4.38 -6.29
C THR A 194 15.82 -3.22 -6.38
N LEU A 195 16.96 -3.34 -5.70
CA LEU A 195 17.99 -2.29 -5.71
C LEU A 195 18.71 -2.21 -7.05
N HIS A 196 18.99 -3.34 -7.71
CA HIS A 196 19.45 -3.33 -9.10
C HIS A 196 18.45 -2.61 -10.00
N LEU A 197 17.18 -2.96 -9.91
CA LEU A 197 16.13 -2.36 -10.74
C LEU A 197 16.02 -0.85 -10.50
N GLY A 198 16.05 -0.42 -9.23
CA GLY A 198 16.02 1.00 -8.85
C GLY A 198 17.24 1.79 -9.33
N LEU A 199 18.45 1.24 -9.24
CA LEU A 199 19.62 1.93 -9.78
C LEU A 199 19.64 1.94 -11.31
N LEU A 200 19.18 0.88 -11.97
CA LEU A 200 19.17 0.78 -13.43
C LEU A 200 18.20 1.77 -14.09
N ILE A 201 17.12 2.18 -13.43
CA ILE A 201 16.26 3.26 -13.97
C ILE A 201 16.91 4.64 -13.94
N LEU A 202 17.97 4.81 -13.14
CA LEU A 202 18.75 6.04 -13.06
C LEU A 202 20.03 5.99 -13.92
N ALA A 203 20.43 4.79 -14.39
CA ALA A 203 21.65 4.60 -15.14
C ALA A 203 21.49 5.07 -16.61
N LYS A 204 22.46 5.86 -17.07
CA LYS A 204 22.56 6.24 -18.48
C LYS A 204 23.07 5.09 -19.34
N ASP A 205 22.54 5.02 -20.57
CA ASP A 205 23.02 4.14 -21.64
C ASP A 205 23.16 2.65 -21.27
N VAL A 206 22.44 2.21 -20.22
CA VAL A 206 22.43 0.81 -19.82
C VAL A 206 21.46 0.03 -20.69
N ARG A 207 21.93 -1.13 -21.16
CA ARG A 207 21.13 -2.13 -21.86
C ARG A 207 21.22 -3.48 -21.17
N ILE A 208 20.21 -4.32 -21.34
CA ILE A 208 20.28 -5.71 -20.91
C ILE A 208 20.87 -6.57 -22.03
N GLY A 209 22.04 -7.15 -21.79
CA GLY A 209 22.76 -7.99 -22.75
C GLY A 209 22.24 -9.43 -22.80
N ALA A 210 22.90 -10.25 -23.64
CA ALA A 210 22.66 -11.69 -23.69
C ALA A 210 22.90 -12.32 -22.30
N GLY A 211 21.97 -13.17 -21.85
CA GLY A 211 22.01 -13.75 -20.50
C GLY A 211 21.52 -12.81 -19.39
N GLY A 212 20.85 -11.70 -19.75
CA GLY A 212 20.11 -10.86 -18.80
C GLY A 212 20.99 -9.95 -17.92
N LYS A 213 22.29 -9.84 -18.20
CA LYS A 213 23.20 -8.98 -17.43
C LYS A 213 23.15 -7.54 -17.95
N PRO A 214 23.21 -6.53 -17.06
CA PRO A 214 23.34 -5.15 -17.50
C PRO A 214 24.71 -4.94 -18.16
N VAL A 215 24.71 -4.28 -19.31
CA VAL A 215 25.91 -3.93 -20.07
C VAL A 215 26.03 -2.41 -20.08
N PHE A 216 27.19 -1.93 -19.64
CA PHE A 216 27.52 -0.51 -19.53
C PHE A 216 28.63 -0.15 -20.51
N PRO A 217 28.59 1.02 -21.18
CA PRO A 217 29.66 1.46 -22.07
C PRO A 217 31.05 1.52 -21.40
N GLU A 218 31.11 2.00 -20.15
CA GLU A 218 32.35 2.14 -19.38
C GLU A 218 32.56 1.01 -18.36
N GLY A 219 31.83 -0.11 -18.49
CA GLY A 219 31.91 -1.24 -17.57
C GLY A 219 31.26 -1.04 -16.19
N LYS A 220 30.73 0.16 -15.89
CA LYS A 220 29.97 0.49 -14.66
C LYS A 220 28.75 1.35 -14.97
N ALA A 221 27.76 1.36 -14.08
CA ALA A 221 26.62 2.27 -14.22
C ALA A 221 27.08 3.73 -14.09
N ASP A 222 26.64 4.60 -15.01
CA ASP A 222 26.76 6.05 -14.85
C ASP A 222 25.49 6.59 -14.17
N LEU A 223 25.61 6.90 -12.88
CA LEU A 223 24.58 7.55 -12.07
C LEU A 223 24.94 9.01 -11.74
N SER A 224 25.98 9.58 -12.36
CA SER A 224 26.52 10.90 -12.01
C SER A 224 25.53 12.05 -12.18
N ALA A 225 24.51 11.87 -13.04
CA ALA A 225 23.42 12.83 -13.22
C ALA A 225 22.52 12.98 -11.99
N TYR A 226 22.54 11.99 -11.08
CA TYR A 226 21.69 11.93 -9.90
C TYR A 226 22.52 11.92 -8.62
N PHE A 227 23.69 11.27 -8.62
CA PHE A 227 24.45 10.98 -7.41
C PHE A 227 25.77 11.75 -7.35
N ARG A 228 26.10 12.27 -6.16
CA ARG A 228 27.43 12.80 -5.80
C ARG A 228 27.91 12.05 -4.57
N GLY A 229 28.59 10.92 -4.78
CA GLY A 229 28.82 9.95 -3.71
C GLY A 229 27.50 9.33 -3.26
N ASP A 230 27.19 9.38 -1.96
CA ASP A 230 25.89 8.93 -1.42
C ASP A 230 24.79 10.00 -1.50
N ALA A 231 25.13 11.24 -1.86
CA ALA A 231 24.17 12.34 -1.91
C ALA A 231 23.38 12.38 -3.22
N ILE A 232 22.10 12.74 -3.13
CA ILE A 232 21.20 12.98 -4.27
C ILE A 232 20.78 14.45 -4.24
N PRO A 233 21.59 15.37 -4.82
CA PRO A 233 21.27 16.79 -4.82
C PRO A 233 19.99 17.06 -5.65
N GLY A 234 19.01 17.70 -5.03
CA GLY A 234 17.75 18.07 -5.70
C GLY A 234 16.68 16.97 -5.75
N GLY A 235 16.91 15.82 -5.11
CA GLY A 235 15.94 14.72 -5.05
C GLY A 235 15.78 13.94 -6.36
N LEU A 236 14.75 13.10 -6.41
CA LEU A 236 14.44 12.19 -7.52
C LEU A 236 13.13 12.51 -8.25
N ASN A 237 12.45 13.61 -7.88
CA ASN A 237 11.28 14.07 -8.63
C ASN A 237 11.72 14.78 -9.91
N ARG A 238 12.14 14.01 -10.91
CA ARG A 238 12.59 14.54 -12.20
C ARG A 238 11.86 13.85 -13.35
N PRO A 239 11.56 14.58 -14.44
CA PRO A 239 10.82 14.01 -15.57
C PRO A 239 11.62 12.97 -16.37
N ASP A 240 12.95 12.94 -16.23
CA ASP A 240 13.85 11.99 -16.89
C ASP A 240 13.90 10.60 -16.24
N VAL A 241 13.12 10.37 -15.17
CA VAL A 241 12.93 9.06 -14.54
C VAL A 241 11.47 8.61 -14.68
N PRO A 242 11.05 8.13 -15.87
CA PRO A 242 9.63 7.94 -16.21
C PRO A 242 8.90 6.89 -15.37
N ALA A 243 9.64 6.00 -14.71
CA ALA A 243 9.06 4.98 -13.83
C ALA A 243 8.27 5.59 -12.65
N PHE A 244 8.68 6.74 -12.10
CA PHE A 244 7.96 7.37 -11.00
C PHE A 244 6.63 8.00 -11.44
N PRO A 245 6.58 8.84 -12.51
CA PRO A 245 5.31 9.27 -13.11
C PRO A 245 4.40 8.09 -13.46
N LYS A 246 4.93 7.01 -14.03
CA LYS A 246 4.15 5.80 -14.34
C LYS A 246 3.56 5.15 -13.09
N MET A 247 4.30 5.11 -11.98
CA MET A 247 3.79 4.61 -10.70
C MET A 247 2.65 5.49 -10.15
N SER A 248 2.77 6.82 -10.26
CA SER A 248 1.72 7.77 -9.89
C SER A 248 0.47 7.58 -10.74
N GLU A 249 0.63 7.48 -12.07
CA GLU A 249 -0.44 7.25 -13.04
C GLU A 249 -1.20 5.95 -12.75
N CYS A 250 -0.49 4.86 -12.50
CA CYS A 250 -1.09 3.54 -12.30
C CYS A 250 -1.74 3.39 -10.91
N TYR A 251 -1.16 3.98 -9.87
CA TYR A 251 -1.51 3.64 -8.49
C TYR A 251 -1.91 4.82 -7.61
N ASP A 252 -2.08 6.01 -8.19
CA ASP A 252 -2.51 7.23 -7.48
C ASP A 252 -1.61 7.56 -6.26
N VAL A 253 -0.30 7.52 -6.52
CA VAL A 253 0.74 7.80 -5.53
C VAL A 253 1.31 9.19 -5.77
N GLY A 254 1.36 10.02 -4.73
CA GLY A 254 2.06 11.30 -4.77
C GLY A 254 3.57 11.10 -4.95
N LEU A 255 4.21 11.98 -5.72
CA LEU A 255 5.66 11.91 -5.94
C LEU A 255 6.45 12.96 -5.16
N VAL A 256 5.79 14.06 -4.77
CA VAL A 256 6.40 15.23 -4.12
C VAL A 256 5.56 15.64 -2.94
N GLN A 257 6.20 16.09 -1.85
CA GLN A 257 5.48 16.75 -0.77
C GLN A 257 5.34 18.25 -1.06
N LYS A 258 4.19 18.65 -1.61
CA LYS A 258 3.87 20.08 -1.77
C LYS A 258 3.19 20.60 -0.51
N LEU A 259 3.88 21.43 0.26
CA LEU A 259 3.29 22.08 1.44
C LEU A 259 2.09 22.98 1.10
N THR A 260 2.03 23.47 -0.13
CA THR A 260 0.95 24.32 -0.67
C THR A 260 -0.35 23.56 -0.98
N ASP A 261 -0.31 22.23 -1.06
CA ASP A 261 -1.48 21.42 -1.41
C ASP A 261 -2.47 21.29 -0.25
N GLY A 262 -2.06 21.73 0.95
CA GLY A 262 -2.89 21.72 2.14
C GLY A 262 -3.45 20.33 2.48
N PRO A 263 -4.62 20.27 3.14
CA PRO A 263 -5.29 19.00 3.45
C PRO A 263 -5.67 18.18 2.21
N ALA A 264 -6.01 18.82 1.08
CA ALA A 264 -6.44 18.13 -0.14
C ALA A 264 -5.34 17.27 -0.79
N GLY A 265 -4.07 17.64 -0.60
CA GLY A 265 -2.93 16.82 -1.03
C GLY A 265 -2.64 15.63 -0.11
N GLN A 266 -3.17 15.63 1.12
CA GLN A 266 -2.86 14.63 2.15
C GLN A 266 -3.90 13.51 2.22
N TRP A 267 -5.17 13.81 1.93
CA TRP A 267 -6.28 12.89 2.11
C TRP A 267 -6.93 12.53 0.78
N ASP A 268 -7.36 11.29 0.62
CA ASP A 268 -8.13 10.86 -0.55
C ASP A 268 -9.63 10.86 -0.23
N ILE A 269 -10.32 11.89 -0.73
CA ILE A 269 -11.76 12.12 -0.56
C ILE A 269 -12.62 11.21 -1.44
N GLY A 270 -12.03 10.59 -2.49
CA GLY A 270 -12.77 9.87 -3.52
C GLY A 270 -13.61 8.71 -2.98
N ILE A 271 -13.19 8.12 -1.86
CA ILE A 271 -13.92 7.02 -1.20
C ILE A 271 -15.32 7.44 -0.69
N LEU A 272 -15.55 8.74 -0.48
CA LEU A 272 -16.81 9.33 0.01
C LEU A 272 -17.56 10.11 -1.07
N ALA A 273 -17.05 10.17 -2.32
CA ALA A 273 -17.60 11.03 -3.37
C ALA A 273 -19.12 10.84 -3.58
N PRO A 274 -19.68 9.61 -3.62
CA PRO A 274 -21.13 9.43 -3.75
C PRO A 274 -21.96 10.12 -2.65
N MET A 275 -21.50 10.06 -1.40
CA MET A 275 -22.18 10.73 -0.28
C MET A 275 -22.01 12.24 -0.35
N LEU A 276 -20.81 12.73 -0.72
CA LEU A 276 -20.53 14.16 -0.79
C LEU A 276 -21.34 14.87 -1.89
N ARG A 277 -21.58 14.19 -3.02
CA ARG A 277 -22.49 14.69 -4.07
C ARG A 277 -23.92 14.86 -3.56
N GLN A 278 -24.43 13.94 -2.74
CA GLN A 278 -25.79 14.03 -2.18
C GLN A 278 -25.98 15.24 -1.25
N ILE A 279 -24.89 15.78 -0.69
CA ILE A 279 -24.94 16.96 0.18
C ILE A 279 -24.53 18.24 -0.55
N GLY A 280 -24.40 18.19 -1.89
CA GLY A 280 -24.13 19.35 -2.74
C GLY A 280 -22.65 19.72 -2.86
N VAL A 281 -21.71 18.86 -2.47
CA VAL A 281 -20.28 19.11 -2.72
C VAL A 281 -19.96 18.77 -4.18
N GLU A 282 -19.50 19.76 -4.92
CA GLU A 282 -19.11 19.61 -6.32
C GLU A 282 -17.79 18.83 -6.49
N GLU A 283 -17.63 18.18 -7.65
CA GLU A 283 -16.40 17.44 -8.01
C GLU A 283 -15.14 18.33 -7.97
N THR A 284 -15.27 19.59 -8.35
CA THR A 284 -14.20 20.60 -8.28
C THR A 284 -13.72 20.82 -6.85
N ALA A 285 -14.62 20.85 -5.86
CA ALA A 285 -14.28 20.99 -4.44
C ALA A 285 -13.65 19.71 -3.86
N MET A 286 -13.94 18.54 -4.44
CA MET A 286 -13.32 17.26 -4.05
C MET A 286 -11.96 17.03 -4.73
N ALA A 287 -11.72 17.63 -5.90
CA ALA A 287 -10.45 17.49 -6.60
C ALA A 287 -9.29 18.18 -5.86
N ALA A 288 -8.10 17.59 -5.97
CA ALA A 288 -6.87 18.29 -5.61
C ALA A 288 -6.67 19.48 -6.56
N PRO A 289 -6.28 20.66 -6.07
CA PRO A 289 -6.14 21.85 -6.91
C PRO A 289 -5.08 21.62 -8.00
N ALA A 290 -5.39 21.96 -9.25
CA ALA A 290 -4.33 22.04 -10.27
C ALA A 290 -3.40 23.23 -9.96
N LEU A 291 -2.13 23.12 -10.39
CA LEU A 291 -1.09 24.13 -10.10
C LEU A 291 -1.46 25.54 -10.58
N ASP A 292 -2.21 25.64 -11.68
CA ASP A 292 -2.53 26.90 -12.35
C ASP A 292 -4.02 27.26 -12.30
N GLU A 293 -4.81 26.54 -11.50
CA GLU A 293 -6.25 26.77 -11.43
C GLU A 293 -6.53 28.06 -10.64
N LYS A 294 -7.12 29.06 -11.33
CA LYS A 294 -7.67 30.24 -10.65
C LYS A 294 -8.78 29.77 -9.72
N ARG A 295 -8.48 29.82 -8.42
CA ARG A 295 -9.41 29.38 -7.39
C ARG A 295 -10.55 30.39 -7.30
N ASP A 296 -11.75 29.96 -7.68
CA ASP A 296 -12.95 30.57 -7.11
C ASP A 296 -12.87 30.45 -5.59
N SER A 297 -13.11 31.56 -4.89
CA SER A 297 -12.97 31.66 -3.44
C SER A 297 -13.95 30.75 -2.71
N GLU A 298 -15.15 30.57 -3.25
CA GLU A 298 -16.19 29.73 -2.64
C GLU A 298 -15.83 28.25 -2.73
N THR A 299 -15.45 27.76 -3.92
CA THR A 299 -14.97 26.39 -4.14
C THR A 299 -13.76 26.06 -3.24
N ALA A 300 -12.82 27.01 -3.10
CA ALA A 300 -11.67 26.83 -2.22
C ALA A 300 -12.08 26.73 -0.74
N GLN A 301 -13.03 27.56 -0.31
CA GLN A 301 -13.55 27.52 1.06
C GLN A 301 -14.29 26.20 1.34
N ILE A 302 -15.16 25.75 0.44
CA ILE A 302 -15.87 24.47 0.57
C ILE A 302 -14.86 23.32 0.64
N ARG A 303 -13.87 23.30 -0.25
CA ARG A 303 -12.79 22.29 -0.24
C ARG A 303 -12.11 22.23 1.13
N ASP A 304 -11.68 23.36 1.67
CA ASP A 304 -11.02 23.41 2.97
C ASP A 304 -11.93 22.88 4.09
N VAL A 305 -13.22 23.25 4.08
CA VAL A 305 -14.21 22.73 5.05
C VAL A 305 -14.36 21.22 4.90
N VAL A 306 -14.53 20.69 3.68
CA VAL A 306 -14.65 19.24 3.42
C VAL A 306 -13.44 18.49 3.99
N PHE A 307 -12.22 18.86 3.56
CA PHE A 307 -11.04 18.11 3.99
C PHE A 307 -10.76 18.24 5.48
N ASN A 308 -11.00 19.41 6.09
CA ASN A 308 -10.81 19.59 7.53
C ASN A 308 -11.79 18.73 8.34
N GLN A 309 -13.08 18.70 7.95
CA GLN A 309 -14.09 18.00 8.73
C GLN A 309 -14.07 16.48 8.52
N PHE A 310 -13.71 16.01 7.33
CA PHE A 310 -13.65 14.59 6.99
C PHE A 310 -12.28 13.94 7.15
N SER A 311 -11.18 14.68 7.36
CA SER A 311 -9.82 14.12 7.51
C SER A 311 -9.72 12.88 8.41
N GLY A 312 -10.44 12.85 9.54
CA GLY A 312 -10.44 11.71 10.47
C GLY A 312 -11.07 10.42 9.95
N VAL A 313 -11.77 10.48 8.81
CA VAL A 313 -12.43 9.35 8.14
C VAL A 313 -11.95 9.14 6.70
N LEU A 314 -10.93 9.86 6.26
CA LEU A 314 -10.33 9.70 4.94
C LEU A 314 -9.01 8.92 5.03
N PRO A 315 -8.69 8.11 4.01
CA PRO A 315 -7.37 7.52 3.90
C PRO A 315 -6.34 8.60 3.60
N GLU A 316 -5.21 8.53 4.29
CA GLU A 316 -4.03 9.29 3.91
C GLU A 316 -3.52 8.78 2.54
N ARG A 317 -3.13 9.71 1.66
CA ARG A 317 -2.57 9.42 0.34
C ARG A 317 -1.14 8.90 0.48
N ALA A 318 -0.83 7.84 -0.26
CA ALA A 318 0.55 7.41 -0.40
C ALA A 318 1.35 8.49 -1.14
N ASN A 319 2.53 8.83 -0.63
CA ASN A 319 3.41 9.82 -1.26
C ASN A 319 4.88 9.38 -1.09
N LEU A 320 5.60 9.21 -2.19
CA LEU A 320 7.01 8.76 -2.17
C LEU A 320 7.98 9.86 -1.76
N GLN A 321 7.55 11.13 -1.73
CA GLN A 321 8.35 12.29 -1.33
C GLN A 321 9.74 12.32 -1.99
N LEU A 322 9.79 12.09 -3.31
CA LEU A 322 11.01 11.94 -4.08
C LEU A 322 11.91 13.19 -4.01
N ASP A 323 11.31 14.37 -3.82
CA ASP A 323 11.99 15.64 -3.59
C ASP A 323 12.79 15.68 -2.29
N THR A 324 12.42 14.86 -1.30
CA THR A 324 13.10 14.78 -0.01
C THR A 324 14.16 13.67 0.06
N ILE A 325 14.32 12.88 -1.01
CA ILE A 325 15.29 11.80 -1.06
C ILE A 325 16.68 12.39 -1.32
N SER A 326 17.40 12.61 -0.23
CA SER A 326 18.73 13.23 -0.26
C SER A 326 19.89 12.25 -0.25
N SER A 327 19.64 10.95 -0.01
CA SER A 327 20.68 9.92 0.04
C SER A 327 20.29 8.59 -0.60
N VAL A 328 21.27 7.94 -1.23
CA VAL A 328 21.10 6.65 -1.92
C VAL A 328 20.86 5.53 -0.90
N ARG A 329 21.75 5.39 0.07
CA ARG A 329 21.67 4.32 1.07
C ARG A 329 20.54 4.52 2.06
N GLY A 330 20.36 5.74 2.56
CA GLY A 330 19.42 6.02 3.64
C GLY A 330 18.00 6.08 3.13
N ARG A 331 17.69 7.08 2.30
CA ARG A 331 16.31 7.38 1.89
C ARG A 331 15.87 6.59 0.67
N TYR A 332 16.70 6.54 -0.38
CA TYR A 332 16.29 5.92 -1.64
C TYR A 332 16.13 4.40 -1.53
N THR A 333 17.14 3.72 -0.98
CA THR A 333 17.10 2.28 -0.71
C THR A 333 15.93 1.92 0.20
N SER A 334 15.71 2.67 1.29
CA SER A 334 14.57 2.42 2.18
C SER A 334 13.23 2.58 1.47
N MET A 335 13.07 3.63 0.65
CA MET A 335 11.88 3.85 -0.16
C MET A 335 11.62 2.69 -1.12
N LEU A 336 12.63 2.26 -1.88
CA LEU A 336 12.51 1.13 -2.82
C LEU A 336 12.10 -0.17 -2.13
N LEU A 337 12.52 -0.37 -0.89
CA LEU A 337 12.18 -1.56 -0.10
C LEU A 337 10.86 -1.45 0.66
N GLY A 338 10.10 -0.36 0.48
CA GLY A 338 8.78 -0.14 1.09
C GLY A 338 8.82 0.41 2.51
N SER A 339 9.88 1.15 2.84
CA SER A 339 10.06 1.89 4.09
C SER A 339 10.45 3.35 3.79
N GLY A 340 10.98 4.10 4.76
CA GLY A 340 11.46 5.48 4.56
C GLY A 340 10.33 6.46 4.28
N THR A 341 10.12 6.82 3.02
CA THR A 341 8.99 7.68 2.59
C THR A 341 7.87 6.88 1.92
N ASN A 342 8.08 5.59 1.64
CA ASN A 342 7.11 4.73 0.96
C ASN A 342 6.09 4.14 1.93
N TYR A 343 5.13 4.97 2.32
CA TYR A 343 4.08 4.63 3.27
C TYR A 343 2.72 4.66 2.57
N TRP A 344 1.86 3.72 2.94
CA TRP A 344 0.52 3.60 2.37
C TRP A 344 -0.49 3.34 3.47
N SER A 345 -1.71 3.83 3.25
CA SER A 345 -2.86 3.31 3.98
C SER A 345 -3.22 1.93 3.45
N ASN A 346 -3.71 1.06 4.33
CA ASN A 346 -4.05 -0.31 3.97
C ASN A 346 -5.15 -0.36 2.90
N LEU A 347 -6.08 0.61 2.91
CA LEU A 347 -7.10 0.77 1.87
C LEU A 347 -6.49 1.09 0.50
N LYS A 348 -5.57 2.06 0.41
CA LYS A 348 -4.92 2.39 -0.88
C LYS A 348 -4.01 1.28 -1.37
N LEU A 349 -3.42 0.50 -0.46
CA LEU A 349 -2.67 -0.68 -0.83
C LEU A 349 -3.58 -1.78 -1.41
N ALA A 350 -4.75 -2.04 -0.80
CA ALA A 350 -5.75 -2.95 -1.37
C ALA A 350 -6.24 -2.47 -2.74
N GLU A 351 -6.49 -1.17 -2.91
CA GLU A 351 -6.86 -0.57 -4.19
C GLU A 351 -5.77 -0.78 -5.25
N ALA A 352 -4.50 -0.53 -4.93
CA ALA A 352 -3.39 -0.76 -5.86
C ALA A 352 -3.30 -2.23 -6.31
N TYR A 353 -3.63 -3.18 -5.43
CA TYR A 353 -3.68 -4.60 -5.76
C TYR A 353 -4.96 -5.01 -6.51
N CYS A 354 -6.10 -4.33 -6.31
CA CYS A 354 -7.24 -4.43 -7.23
C CYS A 354 -6.81 -4.03 -8.65
N ARG A 355 -6.14 -2.88 -8.78
CA ARG A 355 -5.67 -2.39 -10.07
C ARG A 355 -4.70 -3.35 -10.73
N LEU A 356 -3.70 -3.80 -9.97
CA LEU A 356 -2.71 -4.75 -10.46
C LEU A 356 -3.33 -6.10 -10.82
N GLY A 357 -4.30 -6.62 -10.04
CA GLY A 357 -4.95 -7.90 -10.34
C GLY A 357 -5.84 -7.85 -11.58
N THR A 358 -6.66 -6.81 -11.69
CA THR A 358 -7.67 -6.65 -12.76
C THR A 358 -7.11 -6.07 -14.05
N GLY A 359 -5.98 -5.35 -13.99
CA GLY A 359 -5.52 -4.52 -15.11
C GLY A 359 -6.43 -3.33 -15.40
N ARG A 360 -7.19 -2.86 -14.40
CA ARG A 360 -8.16 -1.75 -14.51
C ARG A 360 -7.91 -0.69 -13.44
N MET A 361 -8.31 0.56 -13.70
CA MET A 361 -8.19 1.71 -12.78
C MET A 361 -9.26 1.71 -11.69
N VAL A 362 -9.39 0.59 -10.96
CA VAL A 362 -10.31 0.43 -9.84
C VAL A 362 -9.99 1.48 -8.76
N ARG A 363 -11.02 2.17 -8.27
CA ARG A 363 -10.93 3.16 -7.17
C ARG A 363 -11.79 2.71 -6.00
N ALA A 364 -11.28 2.83 -4.78
CA ALA A 364 -12.01 2.46 -3.60
C ALA A 364 -13.25 3.34 -3.41
N ARG A 365 -14.35 2.72 -2.99
CA ARG A 365 -15.61 3.36 -2.67
C ARG A 365 -16.10 2.82 -1.35
N LEU A 366 -16.36 3.69 -0.39
CA LEU A 366 -16.87 3.29 0.92
C LEU A 366 -18.36 3.65 1.10
N THR A 367 -18.83 4.64 0.36
CA THR A 367 -20.25 5.00 0.29
C THR A 367 -20.83 4.53 -1.04
N ALA A 368 -21.96 3.86 -1.01
CA ALA A 368 -22.68 3.40 -2.19
C ALA A 368 -23.36 4.58 -2.89
N ASP A 369 -23.35 4.56 -4.21
CA ASP A 369 -24.17 5.43 -5.05
C ASP A 369 -25.46 4.67 -5.40
N PRO A 370 -26.64 5.08 -4.89
CA PRO A 370 -27.89 4.38 -5.19
C PRO A 370 -28.36 4.57 -6.63
N GLU A 371 -27.86 5.60 -7.32
CA GLU A 371 -28.26 5.94 -8.69
C GLU A 371 -27.28 5.39 -9.74
N HIS A 372 -26.04 5.12 -9.34
CA HIS A 372 -24.97 4.70 -10.26
C HIS A 372 -24.27 3.42 -9.80
N GLU A 373 -24.66 2.32 -10.42
CA GLU A 373 -23.90 1.06 -10.34
C GLU A 373 -22.64 1.15 -11.21
N VAL A 374 -21.48 0.89 -10.62
CA VAL A 374 -20.22 0.83 -11.36
C VAL A 374 -20.09 -0.56 -11.97
N LYS A 375 -20.08 -0.61 -13.30
CA LYS A 375 -19.83 -1.85 -14.05
C LYS A 375 -18.34 -2.00 -14.34
N PHE A 376 -17.86 -3.23 -14.33
CA PHE A 376 -16.44 -3.53 -14.49
C PHE A 376 -15.90 -3.11 -15.86
N GLU A 377 -16.71 -3.27 -16.91
CA GLU A 377 -16.40 -2.88 -18.29
C GLU A 377 -16.17 -1.37 -18.45
N ASP A 378 -16.85 -0.55 -17.62
CA ASP A 378 -16.77 0.91 -17.64
C ASP A 378 -15.52 1.43 -16.91
N ILE A 379 -14.84 0.58 -16.14
CA ILE A 379 -13.59 0.95 -15.45
C ILE A 379 -12.47 1.03 -16.50
N PRO A 380 -11.76 2.18 -16.60
CA PRO A 380 -10.65 2.33 -17.55
C PRO A 380 -9.58 1.25 -17.37
N LYS A 381 -8.91 0.86 -18.45
CA LYS A 381 -7.73 -0.01 -18.35
C LYS A 381 -6.63 0.69 -17.55
N LEU A 382 -5.91 -0.09 -16.75
CA LEU A 382 -4.66 0.35 -16.12
C LEU A 382 -3.67 0.68 -17.24
N PRO A 383 -2.98 1.84 -17.21
CA PRO A 383 -2.09 2.27 -18.30
C PRO A 383 -0.72 1.57 -18.22
N LEU A 384 -0.77 0.23 -18.26
CA LEU A 384 0.34 -0.69 -18.39
C LEU A 384 0.16 -1.53 -19.66
N GLN A 385 1.27 -1.92 -20.27
CA GLN A 385 1.29 -2.89 -21.36
C GLN A 385 0.89 -4.28 -20.82
N ASP A 386 0.09 -5.01 -21.61
CA ASP A 386 -0.39 -6.36 -21.23
C ASP A 386 0.77 -7.32 -20.91
N LYS A 387 1.89 -7.24 -21.64
CA LYS A 387 3.10 -8.06 -21.38
C LYS A 387 3.72 -7.76 -20.00
N THR A 388 3.67 -6.50 -19.56
CA THR A 388 4.19 -6.08 -18.26
C THR A 388 3.31 -6.62 -17.14
N LEU A 389 1.99 -6.48 -17.30
CA LEU A 389 1.02 -7.02 -16.35
C LEU A 389 1.15 -8.55 -16.23
N ALA A 390 1.26 -9.26 -17.37
CA ALA A 390 1.45 -10.70 -17.41
C ALA A 390 2.74 -11.16 -16.72
N ALA A 391 3.85 -10.42 -16.89
CA ALA A 391 5.11 -10.73 -16.21
C ALA A 391 5.00 -10.59 -14.69
N VAL A 392 4.34 -9.52 -14.21
CA VAL A 392 4.08 -9.31 -12.78
C VAL A 392 3.16 -10.40 -12.22
N HIS A 393 2.07 -10.70 -12.92
CA HIS A 393 1.13 -11.76 -12.56
C HIS A 393 1.82 -13.11 -12.44
N LYS A 394 2.68 -13.47 -13.39
CA LYS A 394 3.43 -14.74 -13.38
C LYS A 394 4.28 -14.89 -12.12
N GLY A 395 5.02 -13.86 -11.73
CA GLY A 395 5.86 -13.91 -10.52
C GLY A 395 5.04 -13.98 -9.22
N MET A 396 3.95 -13.21 -9.15
CA MET A 396 3.10 -13.16 -7.95
C MET A 396 2.16 -14.36 -7.81
N SER A 397 1.71 -14.97 -8.90
CA SER A 397 0.87 -16.17 -8.86
C SER A 397 1.67 -17.35 -8.33
N GLN A 398 2.93 -17.50 -8.73
CA GLN A 398 3.84 -18.49 -8.14
C GLN A 398 4.06 -18.26 -6.65
N CYS A 399 4.09 -17.00 -6.19
CA CYS A 399 4.13 -16.68 -4.76
C CYS A 399 2.87 -17.19 -4.05
N ALA A 400 1.68 -16.90 -4.61
CA ALA A 400 0.38 -17.32 -4.05
C ALA A 400 0.18 -18.83 -4.05
N GLU A 401 0.65 -19.52 -5.08
CA GLU A 401 0.57 -20.98 -5.20
C GLU A 401 1.55 -21.71 -4.29
N GLY A 402 2.47 -20.98 -3.65
CA GLY A 402 3.53 -21.58 -2.84
C GLY A 402 4.47 -22.44 -3.68
N ALA A 403 4.86 -21.95 -4.86
CA ALA A 403 5.82 -22.63 -5.72
C ALA A 403 7.13 -22.97 -4.96
N PRO A 404 7.88 -24.00 -5.38
CA PRO A 404 9.11 -24.38 -4.72
C PRO A 404 10.04 -23.19 -4.49
N ASN A 405 10.49 -23.03 -3.25
CA ASN A 405 11.29 -21.90 -2.76
C ASN A 405 10.58 -20.54 -2.68
N SER A 406 9.25 -20.49 -2.76
CA SER A 406 8.48 -19.34 -2.28
C SER A 406 8.78 -19.15 -0.79
N THR A 407 9.38 -18.02 -0.45
CA THR A 407 9.70 -17.70 0.97
C THR A 407 8.57 -16.96 1.66
N THR A 408 7.54 -16.54 0.91
CA THR A 408 6.63 -15.48 1.35
C THR A 408 5.14 -15.82 1.21
N GLY A 409 4.76 -16.86 0.46
CA GLY A 409 3.34 -17.24 0.30
C GLY A 409 3.06 -18.73 0.43
N ALA A 410 4.06 -19.53 0.81
CA ALA A 410 3.98 -20.99 0.80
C ALA A 410 2.81 -21.55 1.63
N GLU A 411 2.51 -20.92 2.77
CA GLU A 411 1.42 -21.35 3.67
C GLU A 411 0.03 -21.24 3.03
N PHE A 412 -0.17 -20.29 2.11
CA PHE A 412 -1.44 -20.09 1.41
C PHE A 412 -1.63 -21.04 0.23
N GLY A 413 -0.55 -21.60 -0.32
CA GLY A 413 -0.61 -22.40 -1.54
C GLY A 413 -1.60 -23.57 -1.44
N SER A 414 -1.73 -24.18 -0.27
CA SER A 414 -2.70 -25.27 -0.04
C SER A 414 -4.15 -24.79 -0.15
N ALA A 415 -4.48 -23.62 0.41
CA ALA A 415 -5.80 -23.03 0.34
C ALA A 415 -6.14 -22.58 -1.10
N ILE A 416 -5.18 -21.97 -1.80
CA ILE A 416 -5.34 -21.56 -3.20
C ILE A 416 -5.59 -22.77 -4.11
N ARG A 417 -4.83 -23.86 -3.94
CA ARG A 417 -5.06 -25.10 -4.71
C ARG A 417 -6.44 -25.71 -4.43
N LYS A 418 -6.86 -25.75 -3.16
CA LYS A 418 -8.22 -26.22 -2.79
C LYS A 418 -9.31 -25.37 -3.44
N ALA A 419 -9.18 -24.03 -3.41
CA ALA A 419 -10.12 -23.12 -4.05
C ALA A 419 -10.16 -23.36 -5.58
N ARG A 420 -9.02 -23.53 -6.23
CA ARG A 420 -8.94 -23.86 -7.65
C ARG A 420 -9.67 -25.15 -8.00
N THR A 421 -9.46 -26.23 -7.24
CA THR A 421 -10.19 -27.48 -7.44
C THR A 421 -11.70 -27.29 -7.25
N HIS A 422 -12.11 -26.53 -6.23
CA HIS A 422 -13.51 -26.25 -5.95
C HIS A 422 -14.21 -25.49 -7.10
N PHE A 423 -13.58 -24.45 -7.65
CA PHE A 423 -14.15 -23.68 -8.76
C PHE A 423 -14.06 -24.41 -10.09
N ALA A 424 -13.00 -25.19 -10.34
CA ALA A 424 -12.88 -26.03 -11.52
C ALA A 424 -14.01 -27.06 -11.62
N ALA A 425 -14.44 -27.64 -10.49
CA ALA A 425 -15.59 -28.55 -10.44
C ALA A 425 -16.92 -27.89 -10.85
N LYS A 426 -16.97 -26.55 -10.90
CA LYS A 426 -18.11 -25.75 -11.35
C LYS A 426 -17.92 -25.17 -12.76
N GLY A 427 -16.87 -25.59 -13.48
CA GLY A 427 -16.53 -25.06 -14.80
C GLY A 427 -15.94 -23.64 -14.78
N LEU A 428 -15.46 -23.17 -13.62
CA LEU A 428 -14.88 -21.84 -13.42
C LEU A 428 -13.36 -21.94 -13.24
N LYS A 429 -12.63 -20.88 -13.59
CA LYS A 429 -11.19 -20.77 -13.30
C LYS A 429 -10.97 -19.94 -12.04
N PHE A 430 -9.91 -20.25 -11.30
CA PHE A 430 -9.51 -19.50 -10.11
C PHE A 430 -8.08 -18.98 -10.26
N PHE A 431 -7.97 -17.66 -10.25
CA PHE A 431 -6.72 -16.92 -10.35
C PHE A 431 -6.40 -16.25 -9.01
N ALA A 432 -5.13 -16.25 -8.64
CA ALA A 432 -4.67 -15.62 -7.41
C ALA A 432 -3.25 -15.07 -7.60
N ILE A 433 -3.01 -13.88 -7.07
CA ILE A 433 -1.67 -13.29 -6.92
C ILE A 433 -1.53 -12.77 -5.49
N CYS A 434 -0.32 -12.87 -4.94
CA CYS A 434 -0.08 -12.32 -3.61
C CYS A 434 1.34 -11.79 -3.47
N LYS A 435 1.54 -10.99 -2.42
CA LYS A 435 2.85 -10.52 -2.00
C LYS A 435 2.86 -10.25 -0.51
N THR A 436 3.93 -10.65 0.17
CA THR A 436 4.24 -10.13 1.52
C THR A 436 5.28 -9.03 1.46
N GLY A 437 5.29 -8.24 2.52
CA GLY A 437 6.30 -7.27 2.87
C GLY A 437 6.59 -7.31 4.36
N THR A 438 7.87 -7.15 4.68
CA THR A 438 8.33 -6.92 6.05
C THR A 438 9.09 -5.61 6.03
N ALA A 439 8.80 -4.72 6.97
CA ALA A 439 9.51 -3.47 7.15
C ALA A 439 10.06 -3.40 8.58
N THR A 440 11.38 -3.30 8.68
CA THR A 440 12.05 -3.11 9.98
C THR A 440 11.82 -1.67 10.45
N ARG A 441 11.22 -1.51 11.63
CA ARG A 441 10.99 -0.20 12.24
C ARG A 441 12.12 0.17 13.20
N ILE A 442 12.56 -0.79 14.01
CA ILE A 442 13.69 -0.64 14.94
C ILE A 442 14.60 -1.85 14.74
N SER A 443 15.86 -1.59 14.36
CA SER A 443 16.89 -2.62 14.27
C SER A 443 17.29 -3.11 15.66
N GLU A 444 17.72 -4.36 15.73
CA GLU A 444 18.25 -4.95 16.96
C GLU A 444 19.42 -4.10 17.50
N LYS A 445 19.29 -3.59 18.72
CA LYS A 445 20.40 -2.94 19.42
C LYS A 445 21.13 -3.99 20.24
N LYS A 446 22.42 -4.16 19.98
CA LYS A 446 23.30 -5.03 20.78
C LYS A 446 24.26 -4.20 21.61
N GLU A 447 24.36 -4.49 22.90
CA GLU A 447 25.39 -3.99 23.80
C GLU A 447 26.18 -5.18 24.32
N ASN A 448 27.51 -5.16 24.17
CA ASN A 448 28.40 -6.27 24.53
C ASN A 448 27.99 -7.63 23.93
N GLY A 449 27.45 -7.61 22.70
CA GLY A 449 26.97 -8.80 22.00
C GLY A 449 25.60 -9.32 22.45
N GLN A 450 25.00 -8.73 23.49
CA GLN A 450 23.66 -9.07 23.95
C GLN A 450 22.62 -8.12 23.38
N VAL A 451 21.46 -8.66 23.04
CA VAL A 451 20.32 -7.89 22.55
C VAL A 451 19.74 -7.07 23.70
N VAL A 452 19.91 -5.76 23.65
CA VAL A 452 19.31 -4.85 24.63
C VAL A 452 18.00 -4.26 24.12
N GLU A 453 17.82 -4.17 22.80
CA GLU A 453 16.55 -3.80 22.20
C GLU A 453 16.18 -4.79 21.08
N PRO A 454 15.07 -5.53 21.22
CA PRO A 454 14.64 -6.49 20.23
C PRO A 454 14.22 -5.82 18.91
N LEU A 455 14.50 -6.53 17.80
CA LEU A 455 14.08 -6.16 16.45
C LEU A 455 12.56 -5.97 16.39
N ARG A 456 12.08 -4.84 15.86
CA ARG A 456 10.65 -4.59 15.66
C ARG A 456 10.32 -4.50 14.18
N GLU A 457 9.44 -5.38 13.72
CA GLU A 457 9.07 -5.50 12.31
C GLU A 457 7.57 -5.36 12.11
N CYS A 458 7.21 -4.62 11.06
CA CYS A 458 5.86 -4.55 10.55
C CYS A 458 5.71 -5.57 9.42
N ALA A 459 4.61 -6.31 9.38
CA ALA A 459 4.23 -7.13 8.26
C ALA A 459 3.12 -6.47 7.45
N ALA A 460 3.22 -6.58 6.13
CA ALA A 460 2.17 -6.29 5.18
C ALA A 460 1.94 -7.52 4.29
N PHE A 461 0.69 -7.80 3.96
CA PHE A 461 0.32 -8.87 3.04
C PHE A 461 -0.78 -8.39 2.12
N CYS A 462 -0.63 -8.63 0.83
CA CYS A 462 -1.60 -8.28 -0.18
C CYS A 462 -1.97 -9.53 -0.98
N LEU A 463 -3.26 -9.68 -1.23
CA LEU A 463 -3.83 -10.80 -1.95
C LEU A 463 -4.86 -10.27 -2.95
N TYR A 464 -4.86 -10.85 -4.14
CA TYR A 464 -5.93 -10.69 -5.11
C TYR A 464 -6.40 -12.06 -5.52
N LEU A 465 -7.72 -12.24 -5.54
CA LEU A 465 -8.41 -13.47 -5.90
C LEU A 465 -9.44 -13.15 -6.97
N GLU A 466 -9.52 -14.00 -7.99
CA GLU A 466 -10.48 -13.84 -9.08
C GLU A 466 -11.05 -15.20 -9.48
N VAL A 467 -12.36 -15.23 -9.65
CA VAL A 467 -13.10 -16.35 -10.25
C VAL A 467 -13.50 -15.91 -11.64
N GLN A 468 -13.15 -16.71 -12.64
CA GLN A 468 -13.43 -16.44 -14.04
C GLN A 468 -14.35 -17.50 -14.63
N ASP A 469 -15.11 -17.10 -15.65
CA ASP A 469 -15.80 -18.04 -16.54
C ASP A 469 -14.79 -18.80 -17.44
N GLN A 470 -15.31 -19.66 -18.33
CA GLN A 470 -14.46 -20.42 -19.26
C GLN A 470 -13.75 -19.53 -20.29
N SER A 471 -14.34 -18.39 -20.64
CA SER A 471 -13.81 -17.38 -21.56
C SER A 471 -12.74 -16.50 -20.92
N GLY A 472 -12.57 -16.57 -19.59
CA GLY A 472 -11.62 -15.76 -18.83
C GLY A 472 -12.19 -14.42 -18.37
N ASN A 473 -13.50 -14.19 -18.47
CA ASN A 473 -14.12 -12.99 -17.92
C ASN A 473 -14.29 -13.15 -16.40
N PRO A 474 -14.02 -12.10 -15.60
CA PRO A 474 -14.19 -12.17 -14.17
C PRO A 474 -15.68 -12.21 -13.81
N VAL A 475 -16.04 -13.18 -12.95
CA VAL A 475 -17.38 -13.33 -12.37
C VAL A 475 -17.40 -12.77 -10.95
N ALA A 476 -16.29 -12.90 -10.23
CA ALA A 476 -16.10 -12.31 -8.91
C ALA A 476 -14.61 -12.04 -8.69
N ALA A 477 -14.27 -10.91 -8.09
CA ALA A 477 -12.90 -10.60 -7.75
C ALA A 477 -12.80 -9.84 -6.42
N LEU A 478 -11.81 -10.19 -5.61
CA LEU A 478 -11.54 -9.56 -4.33
C LEU A 478 -10.05 -9.20 -4.24
N SER A 479 -9.76 -8.04 -3.68
CA SER A 479 -8.43 -7.76 -3.15
C SER A 479 -8.49 -7.57 -1.65
N SER A 480 -7.43 -7.99 -0.97
CA SER A 480 -7.21 -7.67 0.42
C SER A 480 -5.80 -7.17 0.68
N ALA A 481 -5.70 -6.26 1.65
CA ALA A 481 -4.44 -5.86 2.25
C ALA A 481 -4.54 -6.05 3.76
N THR A 482 -3.48 -6.56 4.37
CA THR A 482 -3.35 -6.78 5.81
C THR A 482 -2.08 -6.09 6.28
N TYR A 483 -2.16 -5.34 7.37
CA TYR A 483 -1.03 -4.70 8.01
C TYR A 483 -0.97 -5.09 9.50
N LEU A 484 0.21 -5.50 9.97
CA LEU A 484 0.45 -5.91 11.36
C LEU A 484 1.71 -5.21 11.88
N GLN A 485 1.56 -4.19 12.72
CA GLN A 485 2.70 -3.48 13.31
C GLN A 485 3.31 -4.27 14.46
N ASP A 486 4.65 -4.37 14.49
CA ASP A 486 5.43 -5.11 15.50
C ASP A 486 5.04 -6.60 15.63
N ARG A 487 4.52 -7.20 14.56
CA ARG A 487 4.07 -8.61 14.48
C ARG A 487 4.56 -9.27 13.19
N GLY A 488 5.70 -8.82 12.67
CA GLY A 488 6.28 -9.35 11.43
C GLY A 488 6.94 -10.73 11.57
N SER A 489 7.32 -11.12 12.79
CA SER A 489 8.03 -12.36 13.14
C SER A 489 7.12 -13.58 13.24
#